data_AF-A0A316X032-F1
#
_entry.id   AF-A0A316X032-F1
#
_cell.length_a   1.000
_cell.length_b   1.000
_cell.length_c   1.000
_cell.angle_alpha   90.00
_cell.angle_beta   90.00
_cell.angle_gamma   90.00
#
_symmetry.space_group_name_H-M   'P 1'
#
loop_
_entity.id
_entity.type
_entity.pdbx_description
1 polymer ?
#
loop_
_entity_poly.entity_id
_entity_poly.type
_entity_poly.pdbx_seq_one_letter_code
_entity_poly.pdbx_strand_id
1 'polypeptide(L)'
;MKNLLILLIKIYWWGIPPAKRRKCIFRTSCSKYVYEKTIHDGFISGLKAFRYRFQNCRSGAHLIENPSGEIQIILPNQQILNEIEISERFITNKK
;
A
#
# COMPACT_ATOMS: atom_id res chain seq x y z
N MET A 1 -24.21 5.34 -4.23
CA MET A 1 -23.82 4.54 -3.05
C MET A 1 -22.30 4.32 -3.00
N LYS A 2 -21.48 5.36 -2.76
CA LYS A 2 -20.00 5.27 -2.67
C LYS A 2 -19.48 5.43 -1.22
N ASN A 3 -20.37 5.70 -0.27
CA ASN A 3 -20.00 6.31 1.00
C ASN A 3 -19.66 5.32 2.10
N LEU A 4 -20.11 4.05 2.04
CA LEU A 4 -19.92 3.12 3.14
C LEU A 4 -18.43 2.78 3.36
N LEU A 5 -17.69 2.45 2.29
CA LEU A 5 -16.25 2.14 2.38
C LEU A 5 -15.45 3.37 2.86
N ILE A 6 -15.81 4.55 2.36
CA ILE A 6 -15.20 5.81 2.75
C ILE A 6 -15.49 6.11 4.23
N LEU A 7 -16.72 5.91 4.68
CA LEU A 7 -17.13 6.12 6.06
C LEU A 7 -16.34 5.20 7.00
N LEU A 8 -16.23 3.91 6.67
CA LEU A 8 -15.43 2.94 7.42
C LEU A 8 -13.96 3.35 7.51
N ILE A 9 -13.37 3.81 6.39
CA ILE A 9 -11.96 4.29 6.37
C ILE A 9 -11.80 5.55 7.24
N LYS A 10 -12.76 6.48 7.18
CA LYS A 10 -12.73 7.70 8.01
C LYS A 10 -12.87 7.39 9.50
N ILE A 11 -13.78 6.48 9.87
CA ILE A 11 -13.93 6.00 11.26
C ILE A 11 -12.62 5.36 11.73
N TYR A 12 -12.01 4.53 10.89
CA TYR A 12 -10.69 3.94 11.18
C TYR A 12 -9.60 5.01 11.35
N TRP A 13 -9.59 6.06 10.52
CA TRP A 13 -8.64 7.16 10.65
C TRP A 13 -8.83 7.99 11.91
N TRP A 14 -10.08 8.15 12.34
CA TRP A 14 -10.42 8.84 13.58
C TRP A 14 -9.95 8.06 14.81
N GLY A 15 -10.10 6.73 14.81
CA GLY A 15 -9.62 5.89 15.92
C GLY A 15 -8.11 5.65 15.93
N ILE A 16 -7.47 5.53 14.75
CA ILE A 16 -6.05 5.17 14.65
C ILE A 16 -5.27 6.27 13.90
N PRO A 17 -4.50 7.10 14.61
CA PRO A 17 -3.72 8.17 14.00
C PRO A 17 -2.60 7.58 13.12
N PRO A 18 -2.14 8.32 12.09
CA PRO A 18 -1.15 7.83 11.12
C PRO A 18 0.13 7.31 11.78
N ALA A 19 0.57 7.93 12.88
CA ALA A 19 1.75 7.51 13.64
C ALA A 19 1.65 6.10 14.26
N LYS A 20 0.42 5.62 14.55
CA LYS A 20 0.19 4.28 15.13
C LYS A 20 -0.15 3.22 14.07
N ARG A 21 -0.23 3.59 12.79
CA ARG A 21 -0.59 2.64 11.72
C ARG A 21 0.62 1.77 11.37
N ARG A 22 0.36 0.52 10.98
CA ARG A 22 1.41 -0.40 10.52
C ARG A 22 2.13 0.20 9.31
N LYS A 23 3.46 0.12 9.30
CA LYS A 23 4.29 0.55 8.18
C LYS A 23 4.02 -0.34 6.96
N CYS A 24 3.55 0.26 5.87
CA CYS A 24 3.22 -0.45 4.63
C CYS A 24 4.47 -0.74 3.78
N ILE A 25 4.38 -1.71 2.88
CA ILE A 25 5.44 -1.98 1.89
C ILE A 25 5.52 -0.83 0.89
N PHE A 26 4.35 -0.33 0.49
CA PHE A 26 4.18 0.78 -0.44
C PHE A 26 4.38 2.14 0.23
N ARG A 27 4.74 3.15 -0.58
CA ARG A 27 4.84 4.56 -0.18
C ARG A 27 3.53 5.12 0.37
N THR A 28 2.41 4.73 -0.24
CA THR A 28 1.07 5.08 0.24
C THR A 28 0.50 4.01 1.16
N SER A 29 -0.07 4.43 2.29
CA SER A 29 -0.75 3.50 3.21
C SER A 29 -1.93 2.80 2.53
N CYS A 30 -2.17 1.53 2.90
CA CYS A 30 -3.26 0.74 2.30
C CYS A 30 -4.62 1.45 2.39
N SER A 31 -4.95 2.04 3.54
CA SER A 31 -6.21 2.79 3.70
C SER A 31 -6.31 4.03 2.82
N LYS A 32 -5.19 4.76 2.61
CA LYS A 32 -5.18 5.96 1.76
C LYS A 32 -5.35 5.60 0.29
N TYR A 33 -4.65 4.56 -0.17
CA TYR A 33 -4.79 4.06 -1.53
C TYR A 33 -6.21 3.60 -1.85
N VAL A 34 -6.84 2.84 -0.94
CA VAL A 34 -8.23 2.41 -1.11
C VAL A 34 -9.18 3.60 -1.11
N TYR A 35 -8.99 4.57 -0.20
CA TYR A 35 -9.80 5.79 -0.16
C TYR A 35 -9.73 6.57 -1.48
N GLU A 36 -8.52 6.85 -1.98
CA GLU A 36 -8.32 7.57 -3.24
C GLU A 36 -8.95 6.82 -4.41
N LYS A 37 -8.69 5.51 -4.53
CA LYS A 37 -9.32 4.67 -5.57
C LYS A 37 -10.84 4.62 -5.47
N THR A 38 -11.39 4.68 -4.26
CA THR A 38 -12.85 4.70 -4.06
C THR A 38 -13.47 6.03 -4.49
N ILE A 39 -12.80 7.15 -4.23
CA ILE A 39 -13.26 8.49 -4.61
C ILE A 39 -13.17 8.69 -6.12
N HIS A 40 -12.01 8.39 -6.72
CA HIS A 40 -11.77 8.62 -8.14
C HIS A 40 -12.48 7.60 -9.03
N ASP A 41 -12.35 6.31 -8.71
CA ASP A 41 -12.75 5.22 -9.62
C ASP A 41 -14.02 4.48 -9.13
N GLY A 42 -14.59 4.87 -7.98
CA GLY A 42 -15.82 4.32 -7.42
C GLY A 42 -15.62 3.11 -6.48
N PHE A 43 -16.73 2.65 -5.90
CA PHE A 43 -16.75 1.63 -4.84
C PHE A 43 -16.12 0.29 -5.26
N ILE A 44 -16.43 -0.19 -6.47
CA ILE A 44 -15.91 -1.47 -6.98
C ILE A 44 -14.39 -1.42 -7.10
N SER A 45 -13.86 -0.31 -7.61
CA SER A 45 -12.42 -0.08 -7.76
C SER A 45 -11.74 0.02 -6.39
N GLY A 46 -12.39 0.65 -5.41
CA GLY A 46 -11.98 0.64 -4.01
C GLY A 46 -11.86 -0.77 -3.43
N LEU A 47 -12.85 -1.62 -3.64
CA LEU A 47 -12.84 -3.00 -3.14
C LEU A 47 -11.74 -3.84 -3.83
N LYS A 48 -11.56 -3.69 -5.14
CA LYS A 48 -10.45 -4.31 -5.88
C LYS A 48 -9.09 -3.86 -5.35
N ALA A 49 -8.92 -2.56 -5.13
CA ALA A 49 -7.72 -1.99 -4.53
C ALA A 49 -7.46 -2.54 -3.11
N PHE A 50 -8.51 -2.69 -2.30
CA PHE A 50 -8.41 -3.27 -0.96
C PHE A 50 -7.96 -4.73 -1.02
N ARG A 51 -8.60 -5.54 -1.88
CA ARG A 51 -8.23 -6.96 -2.07
C ARG A 51 -6.78 -7.10 -2.53
N TYR A 52 -6.37 -6.31 -3.52
CA TYR A 52 -4.98 -6.28 -4.01
C TYR A 52 -4.01 -5.95 -2.88
N ARG A 53 -4.26 -4.89 -2.10
CA ARG A 53 -3.38 -4.50 -0.99
C ARG A 53 -3.38 -5.53 0.14
N PHE A 54 -4.50 -6.16 0.43
CA PHE A 54 -4.62 -7.17 1.47
C PHE A 54 -3.81 -8.44 1.16
N GLN A 55 -3.74 -8.82 -0.12
CA GLN A 55 -2.95 -9.97 -0.58
C GLN A 55 -1.45 -9.62 -0.65
N ASN A 56 -1.12 -8.42 -1.12
CA ASN A 56 0.26 -8.05 -1.41
C ASN A 56 1.02 -7.39 -0.25
N CYS A 57 0.35 -6.75 0.70
CA CYS A 57 0.99 -6.10 1.85
C CYS A 57 1.23 -7.04 3.05
N ARG A 58 1.12 -8.36 2.85
CA ARG A 58 1.36 -9.41 3.86
C ARG A 58 2.79 -9.95 3.78
N SER A 59 3.17 -10.78 4.76
CA SER A 59 4.43 -11.55 4.75
C SER A 59 4.55 -12.34 3.44
N GLY A 60 5.73 -12.30 2.81
CA GLY A 60 6.01 -12.94 1.53
C GLY A 60 6.54 -12.01 0.43
N ALA A 61 6.72 -10.72 0.72
CA ALA A 61 7.44 -9.82 -0.19
C ALA A 61 8.96 -9.97 -0.01
N HIS A 62 9.70 -10.02 -1.11
CA HIS A 62 11.15 -10.17 -1.14
C HIS A 62 11.81 -8.92 -1.72
N LEU A 63 12.87 -8.44 -1.08
CA LEU A 63 13.73 -7.38 -1.61
C LEU A 63 14.73 -8.01 -2.57
N ILE A 64 14.87 -7.41 -3.74
CA ILE A 64 15.90 -7.74 -4.71
C ILE A 64 16.63 -6.45 -5.09
N GLU A 65 17.90 -6.58 -5.43
CA GLU A 65 18.68 -5.50 -6.02
C GLU A 65 18.85 -5.80 -7.51
N ASN A 66 18.47 -4.85 -8.36
CA ASN A 66 18.70 -4.95 -9.80
C ASN A 66 20.21 -4.79 -10.07
N PRO A 67 20.79 -5.41 -11.11
CA PRO A 67 22.13 -5.09 -11.62
C PRO A 67 22.49 -3.59 -11.70
N SER A 68 21.51 -2.70 -11.86
CA SER A 68 21.69 -1.24 -11.83
C SER A 68 21.91 -0.64 -10.43
N GLY A 69 21.80 -1.45 -9.36
CA GLY A 69 21.90 -1.01 -7.96
C GLY A 69 20.59 -0.46 -7.34
N GLU A 70 19.48 -0.54 -8.06
CA GLU A 70 18.16 -0.11 -7.60
C GLU A 70 17.47 -1.19 -6.76
N ILE A 71 16.82 -0.77 -5.67
CA ILE A 71 16.06 -1.68 -4.81
C ILE A 71 14.67 -1.88 -5.39
N GLN A 72 14.33 -3.15 -5.63
CA GLN A 72 12.99 -3.56 -6.05
C GLN A 72 12.40 -4.52 -5.02
N ILE A 73 11.07 -4.55 -4.94
CA ILE A 73 10.33 -5.48 -4.09
C ILE A 73 9.47 -6.37 -4.97
N ILE A 74 9.71 -7.67 -4.90
CA ILE A 74 8.82 -8.68 -5.47
C ILE A 74 7.72 -8.95 -4.46
N LEU A 75 6.49 -8.63 -4.85
CA LEU A 75 5.29 -8.93 -4.09
C LEU A 75 4.93 -10.43 -4.19
N PRO A 76 4.10 -10.96 -3.27
CA PRO A 76 3.64 -12.35 -3.33
C PRO A 76 2.95 -12.74 -4.65
N ASN A 77 2.36 -11.77 -5.36
CA ASN A 77 1.76 -11.96 -6.67
C ASN A 77 2.77 -11.91 -7.84
N GLN A 78 4.08 -11.98 -7.54
CA GLN A 78 5.19 -11.88 -8.51
C GLN A 78 5.32 -10.52 -9.20
N GLN A 79 4.57 -9.51 -8.76
CA GLN A 79 4.71 -8.15 -9.28
C GLN A 79 5.95 -7.49 -8.68
N ILE A 80 6.75 -6.87 -9.55
CA ILE A 80 7.94 -6.11 -9.17
C ILE A 80 7.54 -4.66 -8.94
N LEU A 81 7.81 -4.14 -7.75
CA LEU A 81 7.68 -2.73 -7.43
C LEU A 81 9.04 -2.05 -7.52
N ASN A 82 9.05 -0.86 -8.11
CA ASN A 82 10.23 -0.01 -8.16
C ASN A 82 10.35 0.86 -6.90
N GLU A 83 11.53 1.41 -6.69
CA GLU A 83 11.87 2.27 -5.55
C GLU A 83 10.84 3.40 -5.31
N ILE A 84 10.32 4.00 -6.39
CA ILE A 84 9.35 5.10 -6.34
C ILE A 84 8.02 4.68 -5.66
N GLU A 85 7.64 3.40 -5.81
CA GLU A 85 6.39 2.85 -5.29
C GLU A 85 6.55 2.28 -3.87
N ILE A 86 7.78 1.99 -3.48
CA ILE A 86 8.15 1.36 -2.21
C ILE A 86 8.25 2.44 -1.12
N SER A 87 7.97 2.05 0.13
CA SER A 87 8.13 2.92 1.29
C SER A 87 9.61 3.25 1.52
N GLU A 88 9.89 4.53 1.80
CA GLU A 88 11.23 5.06 2.06
C GLU A 88 12.03 4.26 3.08
N ARG A 89 11.37 3.59 4.04
CA ARG A 89 12.02 2.73 5.04
C ARG A 89 12.88 1.60 4.47
N PHE A 90 12.63 1.15 3.24
CA PHE A 90 13.44 0.12 2.59
C PHE A 90 14.63 0.70 1.83
N ILE A 91 14.55 1.99 1.48
CA ILE A 91 15.58 2.75 0.78
C ILE A 91 16.63 3.25 1.78
N THR A 92 16.18 3.76 2.93
CA THR A 92 17.05 4.40 3.92
C THR A 92 17.99 3.43 4.64
N ASN A 93 17.77 2.12 4.53
CA ASN A 93 18.65 1.10 5.11
C ASN A 93 19.98 0.91 4.35
N LYS A 94 20.21 1.69 3.27
CA LYS A 94 21.46 1.67 2.48
C LYS A 94 22.51 2.69 2.97
N LYS A 95 22.33 3.29 4.15
CA LYS A 95 23.29 4.25 4.75
C LYS A 95 24.11 3.64 5.87
#